data_AF-A0A3Q9NPU8-F1
#
_entry.id   AF-A0A3Q9NPU8-F1
#
_cell.length_a   1.000
_cell.length_b   1.000
_cell.length_c   1.000
_cell.angle_alpha   90.00
_cell.angle_beta   90.00
_cell.angle_gamma   90.00
#
_symmetry.space_group_name_H-M   'P 1'
#
loop_
_entity.id
_entity.type
_entity.pdbx_description
1 polymer ?
#
loop_
_entity_poly.entity_id
_entity_poly.type
_entity_poly.pdbx_seq_one_letter_code
_entity_poly.pdbx_strand_id
1 'polypeptide(L)'
;MGNRCPHRGLNLSPADTCLPRLDGTTHPPRRVAGRCHLRTIPRPGMDRPPSQLSRTHTHTDRSGRTRLDSHHRGDTAMTSTTTDPHRTFHSLHIPGNPFILPCAWDVASARLFAEASHPAVGTTSLGVAAGIGAADEDRETLRAMADLLENIRRSLPDALLTCDFEDGYGDDPATVVETLRGAFAGEGADLRIDGINIEDSARGRLVEPSALVGKVSAIKEGFPDLFVNARIDTYWTGQDSLGDTLERMRRYVDAGADGIFVPGDLDLAVVKPIVDASPLPVNVLASPRYSRGQFAEVGVARISTGSLLYRAAISAAAQSLSGLREDRPAQTANVLTYRTVSQLGD
;
A
#
# COMPACT_ATOMS: atom_id res chain seq x y z
N MET A 1 71.42 8.60 19.87
CA MET A 1 71.70 9.47 18.71
C MET A 1 70.83 8.93 17.59
N GLY A 2 69.70 9.54 17.18
CA GLY A 2 69.56 10.82 16.45
C GLY A 2 70.02 10.60 14.99
N ASN A 3 69.29 10.81 13.89
CA ASN A 3 68.10 11.63 13.51
C ASN A 3 67.43 10.94 12.26
N ARG A 4 66.25 11.26 11.68
CA ARG A 4 65.11 12.20 11.90
C ARG A 4 63.92 11.74 11.00
N CYS A 5 62.70 12.26 11.20
CA CYS A 5 61.62 12.24 10.19
C CYS A 5 61.72 13.44 9.20
N PRO A 6 60.92 13.47 8.12
CA PRO A 6 59.75 14.37 8.15
C PRO A 6 58.44 13.81 7.53
N HIS A 7 57.32 14.41 7.92
CA HIS A 7 55.95 14.10 7.47
C HIS A 7 55.55 14.74 6.13
N ARG A 8 54.65 14.07 5.39
CA ARG A 8 53.46 14.63 4.71
C ARG A 8 52.38 13.52 4.65
N GLY A 9 51.09 13.72 4.93
CA GLY A 9 50.38 14.91 5.38
C GLY A 9 49.43 15.50 4.32
N LEU A 10 48.26 14.90 4.13
CA LEU A 10 47.11 15.52 3.45
C LEU A 10 45.82 15.15 4.19
N ASN A 11 45.20 16.16 4.81
CA ASN A 11 43.85 16.10 5.37
C ASN A 11 42.83 16.51 4.29
N LEU A 12 41.63 15.94 4.34
CA LEU A 12 40.42 16.60 3.85
C LEU A 12 39.38 16.61 4.99
N SER A 13 38.77 17.76 5.20
CA SER A 13 37.89 18.05 6.34
C SER A 13 36.46 17.55 6.08
N PRO A 14 35.71 17.09 7.10
CA PRO A 14 34.26 17.12 7.05
C PRO A 14 33.78 18.59 7.07
N ALA A 15 32.68 18.88 6.37
CA ALA A 15 32.10 20.21 6.28
C ALA A 15 31.09 20.46 7.39
N ASP A 16 31.07 21.69 7.93
CA ASP A 16 30.16 22.12 8.98
C ASP A 16 28.70 22.21 8.50
N THR A 17 27.77 21.67 9.29
CA THR A 17 26.33 21.99 9.19
C THR A 17 25.85 22.56 10.52
N CYS A 18 25.97 23.89 10.68
CA CYS A 18 25.49 24.59 11.86
C CYS A 18 23.95 24.61 11.93
N LEU A 19 23.39 23.88 12.91
CA LEU A 19 22.04 24.12 13.42
C LEU A 19 22.06 25.33 14.37
N PRO A 20 21.21 26.35 14.19
CA PRO A 20 21.14 27.47 15.14
C PRO A 20 20.44 27.03 16.43
N ARG A 21 21.10 27.27 17.58
CA ARG A 21 20.46 27.15 18.90
C ARG A 21 19.48 28.30 19.12
N LEU A 22 18.39 27.99 19.81
CA LEU A 22 17.47 28.97 20.39
C LEU A 22 18.04 29.41 21.74
N ASP A 23 18.36 30.69 21.88
CA ASP A 23 18.53 31.36 23.17
C ASP A 23 17.72 32.67 23.15
N GLY A 24 17.09 32.99 24.27
CA GLY A 24 16.07 34.04 24.35
C GLY A 24 16.49 35.33 25.07
N THR A 25 15.49 36.21 25.15
CA THR A 25 15.32 37.41 26.01
C THR A 25 15.80 38.80 25.54
N THR A 26 14.78 39.63 25.31
CA THR A 26 14.62 41.06 25.68
C THR A 26 14.98 42.22 24.74
N HIS A 27 13.88 42.78 24.21
CA HIS A 27 13.51 44.20 24.01
C HIS A 27 13.63 44.88 22.63
N PRO A 28 12.66 45.76 22.25
CA PRO A 28 12.37 46.08 20.85
C PRO A 28 12.63 47.55 20.46
N PRO A 29 12.78 47.85 19.16
CA PRO A 29 12.67 49.20 18.64
C PRO A 29 11.30 49.49 17.96
N ARG A 30 10.59 50.45 18.56
CA ARG A 30 9.75 51.51 17.94
C ARG A 30 8.92 51.19 16.68
N ARG A 31 7.59 51.28 16.85
CA ARG A 31 6.60 51.47 15.77
C ARG A 31 6.90 52.74 14.94
N VAL A 32 6.80 52.62 13.61
CA VAL A 32 6.58 53.74 12.69
C VAL A 32 5.25 53.51 11.98
N ALA A 33 4.35 54.49 12.03
CA ALA A 33 2.99 54.36 11.50
C ALA A 33 2.95 54.71 10.00
N GLY A 34 2.91 53.68 9.14
CA GLY A 34 2.59 53.85 7.72
C GLY A 34 1.08 53.86 7.49
N ARG A 35 0.52 55.01 7.08
CA ARG A 35 -0.86 55.08 6.59
C ARG A 35 -0.96 54.37 5.24
N CYS A 36 -1.73 53.28 5.14
CA CYS A 36 -2.11 52.70 3.86
C CYS A 36 -3.53 53.16 3.49
N HIS A 37 -3.70 53.76 2.31
CA HIS A 37 -5.01 54.21 1.84
C HIS A 37 -5.81 53.07 1.23
N LEU A 38 -6.97 52.78 1.82
CA LEU A 38 -8.00 51.95 1.22
C LEU A 38 -8.45 52.55 -0.13
N ARG A 39 -8.18 51.82 -1.22
CA ARG A 39 -8.90 52.00 -2.49
C ARG A 39 -9.86 50.84 -2.67
N THR A 40 -11.15 51.16 -2.62
CA THR A 40 -12.26 50.26 -2.95
C THR A 40 -12.24 49.89 -4.44
N ILE A 41 -12.41 48.60 -4.73
CA ILE A 41 -12.61 48.08 -6.09
C ILE A 41 -14.07 47.61 -6.20
N PRO A 42 -14.86 48.04 -7.20
CA PRO A 42 -16.25 47.59 -7.36
C PRO A 42 -16.34 46.13 -7.83
N ARG A 43 -17.34 45.39 -7.32
CA ARG A 43 -17.70 44.05 -7.81
C ARG A 43 -18.61 44.15 -9.04
N PRO A 44 -18.36 43.40 -10.13
CA PRO A 44 -19.37 43.14 -11.16
C PRO A 44 -20.44 42.16 -10.63
N GLY A 45 -21.69 42.32 -11.07
CA GLY A 45 -22.79 41.43 -10.70
C GLY A 45 -22.78 40.09 -11.44
N MET A 46 -23.39 39.07 -10.83
CA MET A 46 -23.74 37.81 -11.51
C MET A 46 -25.24 37.79 -11.77
N ASP A 47 -25.63 37.91 -13.03
CA ASP A 47 -26.98 37.63 -13.48
C ASP A 47 -27.23 36.12 -13.52
N ARG A 48 -28.39 35.68 -13.01
CA ARG A 48 -28.86 34.30 -13.12
C ARG A 48 -29.65 34.12 -14.42
N PRO A 49 -29.38 33.08 -15.24
CA PRO A 49 -30.33 32.64 -16.26
C PRO A 49 -31.53 31.91 -15.60
N PRO A 50 -32.75 32.03 -16.14
CA PRO A 50 -33.94 31.41 -15.56
C PRO A 50 -34.11 29.93 -15.92
N SER A 51 -34.87 29.21 -15.09
CA SER A 51 -35.25 27.81 -15.25
C SER A 51 -36.04 27.57 -16.54
N GLN A 52 -35.63 26.58 -17.34
CA GLN A 52 -36.41 26.13 -18.48
C GLN A 52 -37.52 25.16 -18.05
N LEU A 53 -38.76 25.55 -18.38
CA LEU A 53 -39.96 24.74 -18.24
C LEU A 53 -40.02 23.71 -19.37
N SER A 54 -40.16 22.43 -19.03
CA SER A 54 -40.36 21.35 -20.01
C SER A 54 -41.66 21.56 -20.79
N ARG A 55 -41.56 21.93 -22.07
CA ARG A 55 -42.68 21.93 -23.01
C ARG A 55 -42.79 20.57 -23.69
N THR A 56 -43.85 19.83 -23.39
CA THR A 56 -44.21 18.60 -24.11
C THR A 56 -44.81 18.95 -25.47
N HIS A 57 -44.11 18.57 -26.55
CA HIS A 57 -44.68 18.54 -27.89
C HIS A 57 -45.30 17.16 -28.15
N THR A 58 -46.62 17.10 -28.32
CA THR A 58 -47.34 15.89 -28.70
C THR A 58 -47.28 15.71 -30.21
N HIS A 59 -46.69 14.60 -30.67
CA HIS A 59 -46.80 14.15 -32.05
C HIS A 59 -47.77 12.96 -32.10
N THR A 60 -48.86 13.08 -32.85
CA THR A 60 -49.82 12.00 -33.06
C THR A 60 -49.40 11.13 -34.23
N ASP A 61 -49.40 9.81 -34.02
CA ASP A 61 -49.27 8.82 -35.10
C ASP A 61 -50.54 7.96 -35.22
N ARG A 62 -50.84 7.51 -36.44
CA ARG A 62 -52.00 6.69 -36.79
C ARG A 62 -51.67 5.20 -36.65
N SER A 63 -51.67 4.68 -35.44
CA SER A 63 -51.95 3.25 -35.22
C SER A 63 -52.71 3.02 -33.92
N GLY A 64 -53.97 2.60 -34.02
CA GLY A 64 -54.83 2.37 -32.87
C GLY A 64 -54.43 1.11 -32.11
N ARG A 65 -53.59 1.25 -31.08
CA ARG A 65 -53.32 0.20 -30.07
C ARG A 65 -53.00 0.82 -28.71
N THR A 66 -53.91 0.63 -27.76
CA THR A 66 -53.73 1.05 -26.37
C THR A 66 -52.66 0.18 -25.69
N ARG A 67 -51.65 0.79 -25.07
CA ARG A 67 -50.79 0.16 -24.06
C ARG A 67 -50.77 1.06 -22.83
N LEU A 68 -50.93 0.47 -21.65
CA LEU A 68 -50.71 1.15 -20.39
C LEU A 68 -49.22 1.08 -20.06
N ASP A 69 -48.51 2.19 -20.21
CA ASP A 69 -47.16 2.33 -19.67
C ASP A 69 -47.27 2.76 -18.19
N SER A 70 -47.15 1.79 -17.28
CA SER A 70 -46.94 2.07 -15.88
C SER A 70 -45.51 2.60 -15.70
N HIS A 71 -45.38 3.84 -15.22
CA HIS A 71 -44.09 4.41 -14.83
C HIS A 71 -43.51 3.66 -13.63
N HIS A 72 -42.72 2.63 -13.90
CA HIS A 72 -41.85 2.03 -12.90
C HIS A 72 -40.72 3.03 -12.62
N ARG A 73 -40.73 3.62 -11.42
CA ARG A 73 -39.57 4.36 -10.92
C ARG A 73 -38.42 3.38 -10.83
N GLY A 74 -37.31 3.68 -11.50
CA GLY A 74 -36.10 2.89 -11.34
C GLY A 74 -35.53 3.09 -9.95
N ASP A 75 -35.82 2.18 -9.03
CA ASP A 75 -34.93 1.95 -7.91
C ASP A 75 -33.61 1.42 -8.48
N THR A 76 -32.55 2.20 -8.33
CA THR A 76 -31.19 1.71 -8.46
C THR A 76 -30.93 0.73 -7.33
N ALA A 77 -31.33 -0.52 -7.54
CA ALA A 77 -30.91 -1.63 -6.72
C ALA A 77 -29.37 -1.65 -6.73
N MET A 78 -28.76 -1.52 -5.55
CA MET A 78 -27.33 -1.80 -5.42
C MET A 78 -27.14 -3.25 -5.83
N THR A 79 -26.39 -3.48 -6.90
CA THR A 79 -25.93 -4.82 -7.26
C THR A 79 -25.00 -5.29 -6.15
N SER A 80 -25.54 -6.05 -5.20
CA SER A 80 -24.77 -6.81 -4.23
C SER A 80 -23.80 -7.68 -5.01
N THR A 81 -22.51 -7.36 -4.93
CA THR A 81 -21.44 -8.17 -5.51
C THR A 81 -21.42 -9.51 -4.81
N THR A 82 -22.10 -10.50 -5.39
CA THR A 82 -21.90 -11.90 -5.01
C THR A 82 -20.47 -12.26 -5.34
N THR A 83 -19.64 -12.38 -4.31
CA THR A 83 -18.30 -12.95 -4.41
C THR A 83 -18.41 -14.32 -5.06
N ASP A 84 -17.65 -14.57 -6.11
CA ASP A 84 -17.60 -15.88 -6.76
C ASP A 84 -17.09 -16.90 -5.72
N PRO A 85 -17.90 -17.89 -5.29
CA PRO A 85 -17.56 -18.81 -4.20
C PRO A 85 -16.40 -19.76 -4.54
N HIS A 86 -15.88 -19.71 -5.77
CA HIS A 86 -14.70 -20.47 -6.21
C HIS A 86 -13.45 -19.61 -6.39
N ARG A 87 -13.51 -18.30 -6.12
CA ARG A 87 -12.36 -17.38 -6.26
C ARG A 87 -11.42 -17.51 -5.07
N THR A 88 -10.34 -18.25 -5.25
CA THR A 88 -9.23 -18.33 -4.27
C THR A 88 -8.21 -17.22 -4.50
N PHE A 89 -7.39 -16.90 -3.49
CA PHE A 89 -6.29 -15.94 -3.64
C PHE A 89 -5.27 -16.38 -4.70
N HIS A 90 -5.02 -17.69 -4.84
CA HIS A 90 -4.25 -18.28 -5.94
C HIS A 90 -4.81 -17.87 -7.31
N SER A 91 -6.13 -17.96 -7.52
CA SER A 91 -6.78 -17.68 -8.81
C SER A 91 -6.67 -16.22 -9.28
N LEU A 92 -6.30 -15.28 -8.41
CA LEU A 92 -6.11 -13.87 -8.77
C LEU A 92 -4.82 -13.61 -9.55
N HIS A 93 -3.82 -14.48 -9.41
CA HIS A 93 -2.45 -14.25 -9.87
C HIS A 93 -2.27 -14.68 -11.34
N ILE A 94 -2.84 -13.90 -12.27
CA ILE A 94 -2.81 -14.17 -13.71
C ILE A 94 -1.68 -13.37 -14.38
N PRO A 95 -0.60 -14.01 -14.87
CA PRO A 95 0.48 -13.33 -15.61
C PRO A 95 -0.07 -12.55 -16.81
N GLY A 96 0.37 -11.30 -16.96
CA GLY A 96 -0.10 -10.41 -18.02
C GLY A 96 -1.50 -9.83 -17.82
N ASN A 97 -2.16 -10.11 -16.68
CA ASN A 97 -3.35 -9.38 -16.24
C ASN A 97 -3.27 -9.08 -14.73
N PRO A 98 -2.37 -8.18 -14.31
CA PRO A 98 -2.12 -7.94 -12.90
C PRO A 98 -3.32 -7.27 -12.23
N PHE A 99 -3.73 -7.83 -11.10
CA PHE A 99 -4.60 -7.14 -10.16
C PHE A 99 -3.80 -6.19 -9.27
N ILE A 100 -4.46 -5.15 -8.77
CA ILE A 100 -3.89 -4.24 -7.77
C ILE A 100 -4.26 -4.75 -6.39
N LEU A 101 -3.26 -5.06 -5.56
CA LEU A 101 -3.43 -5.38 -4.15
C LEU A 101 -3.13 -4.12 -3.31
N PRO A 102 -4.16 -3.46 -2.75
CA PRO A 102 -3.98 -2.37 -1.81
C PRO A 102 -3.58 -2.93 -0.43
N CYS A 103 -2.58 -2.32 0.20
CA CYS A 103 -2.08 -2.70 1.51
C CYS A 103 -2.66 -1.80 2.60
N ALA A 104 -3.44 -2.38 3.50
CA ALA A 104 -4.05 -1.74 4.67
C ALA A 104 -3.10 -1.69 5.87
N TRP A 105 -3.36 -0.73 6.75
CA TRP A 105 -2.67 -0.54 8.03
C TRP A 105 -3.65 -0.40 9.21
N ASP A 106 -4.95 -0.31 8.93
CA ASP A 106 -6.06 -0.27 9.89
C ASP A 106 -7.34 -0.89 9.26
N VAL A 107 -8.38 -1.10 10.06
CA VAL A 107 -9.65 -1.67 9.57
C VAL A 107 -10.37 -0.72 8.59
N ALA A 108 -10.26 0.59 8.80
CA ALA A 108 -10.94 1.59 7.98
C ALA A 108 -10.42 1.61 6.53
N SER A 109 -9.10 1.56 6.36
CA SER A 109 -8.43 1.41 5.06
C SER A 109 -8.79 0.08 4.40
N ALA A 110 -8.79 -1.03 5.13
CA ALA A 110 -9.21 -2.33 4.60
C ALA A 110 -10.66 -2.32 4.07
N ARG A 111 -11.60 -1.73 4.82
CA ARG A 111 -13.01 -1.57 4.39
C ARG A 111 -13.14 -0.70 3.14
N LEU A 112 -12.47 0.45 3.10
CA LEU A 112 -12.45 1.34 1.92
C LEU A 112 -11.90 0.63 0.67
N PHE A 113 -10.90 -0.25 0.83
CA PHE A 113 -10.34 -1.03 -0.28
C PHE A 113 -11.28 -2.13 -0.77
N ALA A 114 -12.01 -2.78 0.15
CA ALA A 114 -13.05 -3.75 -0.20
C ALA A 114 -14.25 -3.08 -0.90
N GLU A 115 -14.71 -1.92 -0.41
CA GLU A 115 -15.76 -1.10 -1.04
C GLU A 115 -15.37 -0.64 -2.45
N ALA A 116 -14.09 -0.33 -2.67
CA ALA A 116 -13.52 -0.05 -3.99
C ALA A 116 -13.40 -1.30 -4.91
N SER A 117 -13.99 -2.43 -4.52
CA SER A 117 -14.07 -3.68 -5.30
C SER A 117 -12.71 -4.31 -5.65
N HIS A 118 -11.69 -4.10 -4.81
CA HIS A 118 -10.44 -4.86 -4.93
C HIS A 118 -10.67 -6.33 -4.54
N PRO A 119 -10.13 -7.30 -5.30
CA PRO A 119 -10.42 -8.72 -5.09
C PRO A 119 -9.73 -9.33 -3.87
N ALA A 120 -8.78 -8.62 -3.26
CA ALA A 120 -8.06 -8.99 -2.05
C ALA A 120 -7.51 -7.73 -1.37
N VAL A 121 -7.19 -7.83 -0.08
CA VAL A 121 -6.54 -6.79 0.72
C VAL A 121 -5.23 -7.33 1.28
N GLY A 122 -4.13 -6.60 1.08
CA GLY A 122 -2.86 -6.87 1.73
C GLY A 122 -2.72 -6.11 3.04
N THR A 123 -1.71 -6.41 3.84
CA THR A 123 -1.23 -5.49 4.89
C THR A 123 0.09 -4.84 4.49
N THR A 124 0.59 -3.91 5.31
CA THR A 124 1.95 -3.36 5.20
C THR A 124 2.54 -3.21 6.60
N SER A 125 3.68 -3.86 6.85
CA SER A 125 4.33 -3.85 8.17
C SER A 125 4.65 -2.42 8.62
N LEU A 126 5.27 -1.62 7.75
CA LEU A 126 5.65 -0.23 8.02
C LEU A 126 4.48 0.64 8.53
N GLY A 127 3.29 0.46 7.95
CA GLY A 127 2.10 1.22 8.34
C GLY A 127 1.60 0.84 9.74
N VAL A 128 1.67 -0.46 10.07
CA VAL A 128 1.30 -1.00 11.39
C VAL A 128 2.33 -0.60 12.45
N ALA A 129 3.62 -0.82 12.18
CA ALA A 129 4.74 -0.46 13.05
C ALA A 129 4.73 1.03 13.41
N ALA A 130 4.62 1.91 12.39
CA ALA A 130 4.55 3.35 12.60
C ALA A 130 3.25 3.79 13.31
N GLY A 131 2.16 3.03 13.17
CA GLY A 131 0.90 3.26 13.89
C GLY A 131 0.98 2.99 15.40
N ILE A 132 1.78 1.99 15.81
CA ILE A 132 2.02 1.66 17.23
C ILE A 132 3.25 2.36 17.84
N GLY A 133 4.10 2.98 17.00
CA GLY A 133 5.34 3.64 17.42
C GLY A 133 6.54 2.69 17.57
N ALA A 134 6.47 1.51 16.96
CA ALA A 134 7.54 0.52 16.93
C ALA A 134 8.42 0.67 15.66
N ALA A 135 9.52 -0.10 15.62
CA ALA A 135 10.25 -0.32 14.39
C ALA A 135 9.54 -1.35 13.49
N ASP A 136 9.75 -1.23 12.18
CA ASP A 136 9.53 -2.38 11.27
C ASP A 136 10.42 -3.56 11.71
N GLU A 137 9.98 -4.78 11.44
CA GLU A 137 10.64 -6.04 11.80
C GLU A 137 10.72 -6.36 13.32
N ASP A 138 9.97 -5.65 14.17
CA ASP A 138 9.88 -5.93 15.62
C ASP A 138 8.75 -6.94 15.97
N ARG A 139 8.90 -7.67 17.08
CA ARG A 139 7.87 -8.57 17.64
C ARG A 139 6.60 -7.83 18.06
N GLU A 140 6.69 -6.54 18.39
CA GLU A 140 5.51 -5.71 18.65
C GLU A 140 4.68 -5.50 17.38
N THR A 141 5.34 -5.36 16.22
CA THR A 141 4.71 -5.26 14.90
C THR A 141 3.96 -6.54 14.55
N LEU A 142 4.53 -7.74 14.80
CA LEU A 142 3.81 -9.02 14.64
C LEU A 142 2.50 -9.06 15.44
N ARG A 143 2.52 -8.67 16.72
CA ARG A 143 1.29 -8.66 17.55
C ARG A 143 0.25 -7.71 16.97
N ALA A 144 0.64 -6.49 16.65
CA ALA A 144 -0.28 -5.50 16.09
C ALA A 144 -0.81 -5.93 14.70
N MET A 145 -0.01 -6.64 13.92
CA MET A 145 -0.41 -7.22 12.63
C MET A 145 -1.44 -8.36 12.81
N ALA A 146 -1.25 -9.23 13.80
CA ALA A 146 -2.20 -10.27 14.18
C ALA A 146 -3.54 -9.66 14.64
N ASP A 147 -3.49 -8.71 15.57
CA ASP A 147 -4.67 -7.98 16.05
C ASP A 147 -5.39 -7.27 14.89
N LEU A 148 -4.65 -6.62 13.98
CA LEU A 148 -5.21 -5.99 12.79
C LEU A 148 -5.93 -7.00 11.89
N LEU A 149 -5.29 -8.12 11.55
CA LEU A 149 -5.88 -9.13 10.67
C LEU A 149 -7.09 -9.84 11.29
N GLU A 150 -7.09 -10.07 12.61
CA GLU A 150 -8.28 -10.56 13.30
C GLU A 150 -9.45 -9.57 13.19
N ASN A 151 -9.17 -8.27 13.40
CA ASN A 151 -10.15 -7.21 13.27
C ASN A 151 -10.67 -7.03 11.83
N ILE A 152 -9.79 -7.10 10.82
CA ILE A 152 -10.17 -7.06 9.40
C ILE A 152 -11.05 -8.27 9.07
N ARG A 153 -10.64 -9.50 9.41
CA ARG A 153 -11.42 -10.72 9.12
C ARG A 153 -12.80 -10.68 9.78
N ARG A 154 -12.93 -10.07 10.97
CA ARG A 154 -14.24 -9.87 11.63
C ARG A 154 -15.13 -8.87 10.90
N SER A 155 -14.56 -7.81 10.32
CA SER A 155 -15.29 -6.78 9.58
C SER A 155 -15.57 -7.15 8.12
N LEU A 156 -14.76 -8.05 7.54
CA LEU A 156 -14.77 -8.45 6.14
C LEU A 156 -14.56 -9.98 6.06
N PRO A 157 -15.57 -10.79 6.44
CA PRO A 157 -15.41 -12.24 6.56
C PRO A 157 -14.99 -12.91 5.25
N ASP A 158 -15.55 -12.44 4.12
CA ASP A 158 -15.35 -13.02 2.78
C ASP A 158 -14.17 -12.40 2.00
N ALA A 159 -13.43 -11.45 2.58
CA ALA A 159 -12.30 -10.82 1.89
C ALA A 159 -11.09 -11.76 1.83
N LEU A 160 -10.43 -11.85 0.68
CA LEU A 160 -9.14 -12.53 0.57
C LEU A 160 -8.06 -11.63 1.19
N LEU A 161 -7.36 -12.11 2.21
CA LEU A 161 -6.38 -11.35 3.00
C LEU A 161 -4.98 -11.91 2.82
N THR A 162 -3.99 -11.03 2.61
CA THR A 162 -2.57 -11.44 2.62
C THR A 162 -1.74 -10.60 3.58
N CYS A 163 -0.92 -11.27 4.40
CA CYS A 163 -0.07 -10.62 5.38
C CYS A 163 1.29 -10.24 4.76
N ASP A 164 1.75 -9.03 5.04
CA ASP A 164 3.18 -8.73 5.06
C ASP A 164 3.77 -9.42 6.31
N PHE A 165 4.47 -10.54 6.14
CA PHE A 165 4.94 -11.40 7.24
C PHE A 165 6.47 -11.25 7.49
N GLU A 166 7.07 -10.22 6.88
CA GLU A 166 8.46 -9.81 7.08
C GLU A 166 9.42 -11.01 6.90
N ASP A 167 10.42 -11.18 7.76
CA ASP A 167 11.35 -12.32 7.71
C ASP A 167 10.75 -13.63 8.30
N GLY A 168 9.51 -13.60 8.79
CA GLY A 168 8.86 -14.69 9.52
C GLY A 168 9.05 -14.69 11.05
N TYR A 169 9.70 -13.66 11.61
CA TYR A 169 9.92 -13.42 13.05
C TYR A 169 10.66 -14.56 13.81
N GLY A 170 11.48 -15.32 13.08
CA GLY A 170 12.31 -16.40 13.61
C GLY A 170 13.27 -16.94 12.55
N ASP A 171 14.47 -17.34 12.99
CA ASP A 171 15.50 -17.94 12.12
C ASP A 171 15.18 -19.41 11.78
N ASP A 172 14.64 -20.15 12.75
CA ASP A 172 14.33 -21.57 12.64
C ASP A 172 12.98 -21.79 11.92
N PRO A 173 12.91 -22.61 10.86
CA PRO A 173 11.68 -22.83 10.09
C PRO A 173 10.50 -23.37 10.90
N ALA A 174 10.72 -24.23 11.90
CA ALA A 174 9.64 -24.73 12.74
C ALA A 174 9.04 -23.61 13.61
N THR A 175 9.90 -22.73 14.15
CA THR A 175 9.49 -21.53 14.89
C THR A 175 8.67 -20.56 14.03
N VAL A 176 8.97 -20.43 12.73
CA VAL A 176 8.18 -19.63 11.79
C VAL A 176 6.78 -20.23 11.57
N VAL A 177 6.69 -21.57 11.44
CA VAL A 177 5.40 -22.29 11.33
C VAL A 177 4.55 -22.15 12.59
N GLU A 178 5.15 -22.29 13.79
CA GLU A 178 4.44 -22.05 15.05
C GLU A 178 3.99 -20.59 15.19
N THR A 179 4.77 -19.64 14.66
CA THR A 179 4.44 -18.21 14.67
C THR A 179 3.24 -17.91 13.76
N LEU A 180 3.20 -18.45 12.53
CA LEU A 180 2.01 -18.37 11.67
C LEU A 180 0.77 -18.95 12.36
N ARG A 181 0.91 -20.14 12.97
CA ARG A 181 -0.20 -20.80 13.68
C ARG A 181 -0.70 -19.98 14.85
N GLY A 182 0.21 -19.44 15.67
CA GLY A 182 -0.14 -18.65 16.85
C GLY A 182 -0.71 -17.27 16.54
N ALA A 183 -0.22 -16.61 15.49
CA ALA A 183 -0.63 -15.26 15.11
C ALA A 183 -1.92 -15.22 14.28
N PHE A 184 -2.16 -16.23 13.43
CA PHE A 184 -3.20 -16.17 12.41
C PHE A 184 -4.20 -17.35 12.44
N ALA A 185 -4.33 -18.05 13.56
CA ALA A 185 -5.30 -19.14 13.74
C ALA A 185 -6.75 -18.71 13.37
N GLY A 186 -7.34 -19.44 12.42
CA GLY A 186 -8.75 -19.37 12.05
C GLY A 186 -9.63 -20.25 12.95
N GLU A 187 -10.74 -20.73 12.39
CA GLU A 187 -11.53 -21.80 13.01
C GLU A 187 -10.97 -23.15 12.58
N GLY A 188 -10.84 -24.10 13.52
CA GLY A 188 -10.29 -25.42 13.22
C GLY A 188 -8.78 -25.39 12.97
N ALA A 189 -8.35 -25.85 11.79
CA ALA A 189 -6.95 -25.93 11.39
C ALA A 189 -6.52 -24.82 10.40
N ASP A 190 -7.48 -24.00 9.95
CA ASP A 190 -7.26 -23.01 8.90
C ASP A 190 -6.61 -21.73 9.45
N LEU A 191 -6.07 -20.90 8.56
CA LEU A 191 -5.57 -19.56 8.88
C LEU A 191 -6.60 -18.49 8.51
N ARG A 192 -6.56 -17.34 9.21
CA ARG A 192 -7.37 -16.14 8.91
C ARG A 192 -6.90 -15.40 7.66
N ILE A 193 -5.85 -15.89 7.00
CA ILE A 193 -5.18 -15.29 5.84
C ILE A 193 -5.01 -16.31 4.72
N ASP A 194 -5.09 -15.81 3.49
CA ASP A 194 -5.08 -16.57 2.25
C ASP A 194 -3.69 -16.57 1.58
N GLY A 195 -2.76 -15.74 2.08
CA GLY A 195 -1.36 -15.72 1.64
C GLY A 195 -0.45 -14.84 2.48
N ILE A 196 0.85 -14.95 2.26
CA ILE A 196 1.89 -14.12 2.90
C ILE A 196 2.90 -13.59 1.88
N ASN A 197 3.48 -12.42 2.14
CA ASN A 197 4.83 -12.10 1.69
C ASN A 197 5.82 -12.51 2.79
N ILE A 198 6.91 -13.20 2.43
CA ILE A 198 8.01 -13.52 3.37
C ILE A 198 9.35 -13.27 2.68
N GLU A 199 10.25 -12.53 3.32
CA GLU A 199 11.45 -11.95 2.69
C GLU A 199 12.76 -12.67 3.00
N ASP A 200 13.74 -12.51 2.10
CA ASP A 200 15.12 -13.00 2.24
C ASP A 200 16.08 -11.94 2.79
N SER A 201 15.54 -10.96 3.51
CA SER A 201 16.27 -9.98 4.31
C SER A 201 15.94 -10.11 5.79
N ALA A 202 16.87 -9.63 6.62
CA ALA A 202 16.66 -9.39 8.04
C ALA A 202 17.44 -8.13 8.46
N ARG A 203 16.78 -7.24 9.19
CA ARG A 203 17.25 -5.94 9.68
C ARG A 203 17.77 -5.05 8.55
N GLY A 204 16.97 -4.95 7.48
CA GLY A 204 17.33 -4.24 6.25
C GLY A 204 18.58 -4.77 5.54
N ARG A 205 18.92 -6.06 5.68
CA ARG A 205 20.07 -6.69 5.02
C ARG A 205 19.69 -8.04 4.43
N LEU A 206 20.10 -8.27 3.19
CA LEU A 206 19.94 -9.54 2.49
C LEU A 206 20.66 -10.67 3.24
N VAL A 207 20.00 -11.81 3.44
CA VAL A 207 20.57 -13.01 4.08
C VAL A 207 20.89 -14.10 3.04
N GLU A 208 21.54 -15.17 3.49
CA GLU A 208 21.83 -16.34 2.66
C GLU A 208 20.53 -16.98 2.15
N PRO A 209 20.41 -17.33 0.84
CA PRO A 209 19.16 -17.82 0.28
C PRO A 209 18.61 -19.08 0.97
N SER A 210 19.49 -19.91 1.55
CA SER A 210 19.10 -21.12 2.29
C SER A 210 18.21 -20.84 3.50
N ALA A 211 18.29 -19.66 4.11
CA ALA A 211 17.43 -19.28 5.23
C ALA A 211 15.96 -19.19 4.79
N LEU A 212 15.66 -18.46 3.71
CA LEU A 212 14.29 -18.37 3.20
C LEU A 212 13.82 -19.69 2.57
N VAL A 213 14.69 -20.47 1.91
CA VAL A 213 14.34 -21.81 1.41
C VAL A 213 13.77 -22.70 2.52
N GLY A 214 14.46 -22.78 3.66
CA GLY A 214 14.01 -23.59 4.79
C GLY A 214 12.65 -23.13 5.33
N LYS A 215 12.46 -21.81 5.46
CA LYS A 215 11.19 -21.21 5.92
C LYS A 215 10.04 -21.53 4.93
N VAL A 216 10.23 -21.28 3.63
CA VAL A 216 9.21 -21.54 2.59
C VAL A 216 8.78 -23.01 2.59
N SER A 217 9.72 -23.96 2.58
CA SER A 217 9.37 -25.38 2.57
C SER A 217 8.62 -25.82 3.82
N ALA A 218 9.02 -25.36 5.01
CA ALA A 218 8.31 -25.67 6.25
C ALA A 218 6.89 -25.07 6.29
N ILE A 219 6.71 -23.85 5.76
CA ILE A 219 5.40 -23.20 5.65
C ILE A 219 4.49 -23.99 4.69
N LYS A 220 4.98 -24.43 3.54
CA LYS A 220 4.18 -25.23 2.59
C LYS A 220 3.88 -26.65 3.10
N GLU A 221 4.74 -27.23 3.92
CA GLU A 221 4.45 -28.50 4.60
C GLU A 221 3.34 -28.33 5.67
N GLY A 222 3.39 -27.26 6.46
CA GLY A 222 2.41 -26.99 7.52
C GLY A 222 1.07 -26.41 7.01
N PHE A 223 1.10 -25.66 5.90
CA PHE A 223 -0.03 -24.90 5.34
C PHE A 223 -0.01 -24.95 3.80
N PRO A 224 -0.34 -26.10 3.19
CA PRO A 224 -0.19 -26.31 1.74
C PRO A 224 -1.05 -25.35 0.89
N ASP A 225 -2.23 -24.95 1.39
CA ASP A 225 -3.16 -24.05 0.71
C ASP A 225 -2.87 -22.55 0.95
N LEU A 226 -1.90 -22.20 1.79
CA LEU A 226 -1.46 -20.81 1.98
C LEU A 226 -0.59 -20.38 0.80
N PHE A 227 -0.92 -19.25 0.16
CA PHE A 227 -0.09 -18.68 -0.90
C PHE A 227 1.18 -18.05 -0.33
N VAL A 228 2.34 -18.64 -0.59
CA VAL A 228 3.64 -18.14 -0.14
C VAL A 228 4.29 -17.33 -1.26
N ASN A 229 4.28 -16.01 -1.11
CA ASN A 229 4.92 -15.06 -2.02
C ASN A 229 6.35 -14.77 -1.52
N ALA A 230 7.35 -15.45 -2.09
CA ALA A 230 8.74 -15.29 -1.69
C ALA A 230 9.27 -13.92 -2.16
N ARG A 231 9.63 -13.06 -1.20
CA ARG A 231 10.13 -11.71 -1.44
C ARG A 231 11.67 -11.72 -1.52
N ILE A 232 12.20 -11.11 -2.57
CA ILE A 232 13.62 -11.10 -2.94
C ILE A 232 14.15 -9.66 -2.88
N ASP A 233 14.91 -9.36 -1.84
CA ASP A 233 15.27 -7.99 -1.45
C ASP A 233 16.64 -7.53 -2.00
N THR A 234 17.12 -8.18 -3.06
CA THR A 234 18.33 -7.81 -3.80
C THR A 234 18.32 -6.34 -4.25
N TYR A 235 17.22 -5.87 -4.81
CA TYR A 235 17.04 -4.48 -5.22
C TYR A 235 16.61 -3.56 -4.06
N TRP A 236 15.85 -4.08 -3.10
CA TRP A 236 15.43 -3.31 -1.92
C TRP A 236 16.61 -2.91 -1.03
N THR A 237 17.59 -3.81 -0.89
CA THR A 237 18.84 -3.59 -0.15
C THR A 237 19.96 -2.98 -1.00
N GLY A 238 19.68 -2.60 -2.25
CA GLY A 238 20.61 -1.88 -3.13
C GLY A 238 21.80 -2.70 -3.67
N GLN A 239 21.66 -4.02 -3.77
CA GLN A 239 22.64 -4.87 -4.49
C GLN A 239 22.46 -4.80 -6.02
N ASP A 240 21.26 -4.43 -6.48
CA ASP A 240 20.87 -4.22 -7.88
C ASP A 240 21.25 -5.34 -8.86
N SER A 241 21.32 -6.58 -8.36
CA SER A 241 21.84 -7.75 -9.09
C SER A 241 20.73 -8.63 -9.64
N LEU A 242 20.50 -8.55 -10.96
CA LEU A 242 19.59 -9.46 -11.66
C LEU A 242 20.03 -10.92 -11.52
N GLY A 243 21.33 -11.21 -11.61
CA GLY A 243 21.87 -12.56 -11.51
C GLY A 243 21.60 -13.23 -10.16
N ASP A 244 21.78 -12.50 -9.06
CA ASP A 244 21.48 -13.01 -7.71
C ASP A 244 19.97 -13.16 -7.51
N THR A 245 19.18 -12.20 -8.02
CA THR A 245 17.70 -12.27 -8.00
C THR A 245 17.18 -13.53 -8.67
N LEU A 246 17.72 -13.91 -9.84
CA LEU A 246 17.30 -15.09 -10.59
C LEU A 246 17.71 -16.41 -9.90
N GLU A 247 18.89 -16.48 -9.29
CA GLU A 247 19.32 -17.67 -8.54
C GLU A 247 18.54 -17.85 -7.23
N ARG A 248 18.24 -16.75 -6.53
CA ARG A 248 17.33 -16.73 -5.36
C ARG A 248 15.93 -17.18 -5.75
N MET A 249 15.36 -16.60 -6.80
CA MET A 249 14.06 -16.95 -7.35
C MET A 249 13.96 -18.45 -7.65
N ARG A 250 14.94 -19.02 -8.37
CA ARG A 250 14.99 -20.45 -8.67
C ARG A 250 14.94 -21.31 -7.41
N ARG A 251 15.71 -20.94 -6.37
CA ARG A 251 15.70 -21.66 -5.08
C ARG A 251 14.36 -21.57 -4.35
N TYR A 252 13.66 -20.44 -4.43
CA TYR A 252 12.36 -20.26 -3.77
C TYR A 252 11.22 -20.97 -4.53
N VAL A 253 11.31 -21.04 -5.87
CA VAL A 253 10.49 -21.95 -6.69
C VAL A 253 10.72 -23.40 -6.25
N ASP A 254 11.98 -23.85 -6.20
CA ASP A 254 12.34 -25.23 -5.80
C ASP A 254 11.88 -25.56 -4.35
N ALA A 255 11.79 -24.54 -3.48
CA ALA A 255 11.32 -24.67 -2.10
C ALA A 255 9.79 -24.79 -1.96
N GLY A 256 9.03 -24.50 -3.03
CA GLY A 256 7.57 -24.58 -3.06
C GLY A 256 6.81 -23.25 -2.98
N ALA A 257 7.45 -22.10 -3.23
CA ALA A 257 6.74 -20.81 -3.28
C ALA A 257 5.64 -20.81 -4.37
N ASP A 258 4.57 -20.04 -4.16
CA ASP A 258 3.45 -19.91 -5.10
C ASP A 258 3.55 -18.63 -5.94
N GLY A 259 4.35 -17.66 -5.49
CA GLY A 259 4.62 -16.39 -6.17
C GLY A 259 6.00 -15.83 -5.82
N ILE A 260 6.47 -14.90 -6.65
CA ILE A 260 7.76 -14.21 -6.48
C ILE A 260 7.51 -12.72 -6.38
N PHE A 261 8.09 -12.05 -5.37
CA PHE A 261 8.01 -10.61 -5.20
C PHE A 261 9.39 -9.98 -5.26
N VAL A 262 9.62 -9.06 -6.20
CA VAL A 262 10.85 -8.26 -6.24
C VAL A 262 10.48 -6.78 -6.01
N PRO A 263 10.58 -6.27 -4.77
CA PRO A 263 10.26 -4.88 -4.45
C PRO A 263 11.34 -3.89 -4.92
N GLY A 264 10.89 -2.64 -5.13
CA GLY A 264 11.70 -1.52 -5.61
C GLY A 264 10.94 -0.71 -6.68
N ASP A 265 11.43 0.48 -7.02
CA ASP A 265 11.02 1.17 -8.24
C ASP A 265 11.88 0.64 -9.41
N LEU A 266 11.55 -0.57 -9.87
CA LEU A 266 12.30 -1.27 -10.91
C LEU A 266 11.91 -0.78 -12.31
N ASP A 267 12.90 -0.61 -13.19
CA ASP A 267 12.65 -0.39 -14.61
C ASP A 267 12.01 -1.64 -15.24
N LEU A 268 11.11 -1.45 -16.22
CA LEU A 268 10.52 -2.57 -16.97
C LEU A 268 11.57 -3.44 -17.68
N ALA A 269 12.74 -2.88 -17.99
CA ALA A 269 13.89 -3.61 -18.52
C ALA A 269 14.56 -4.57 -17.51
N VAL A 270 14.32 -4.39 -16.21
CA VAL A 270 14.71 -5.30 -15.12
C VAL A 270 13.57 -6.26 -14.79
N VAL A 271 12.33 -5.76 -14.71
CA VAL A 271 11.14 -6.57 -14.42
C VAL A 271 10.92 -7.63 -15.49
N LYS A 272 11.04 -7.30 -16.78
CA LYS A 272 10.77 -8.25 -17.87
C LYS A 272 11.67 -9.51 -17.81
N PRO A 273 13.00 -9.43 -17.68
CA PRO A 273 13.85 -10.61 -17.48
C PRO A 273 13.48 -11.46 -16.26
N ILE A 274 13.00 -10.86 -15.16
CA ILE A 274 12.54 -11.58 -13.97
C ILE A 274 11.26 -12.37 -14.30
N VAL A 275 10.29 -11.72 -14.96
CA VAL A 275 9.04 -12.38 -15.38
C VAL A 275 9.31 -13.49 -16.41
N ASP A 276 10.11 -13.22 -17.43
CA ASP A 276 10.44 -14.18 -18.50
C ASP A 276 11.14 -15.45 -17.97
N ALA A 277 11.85 -15.34 -16.85
CA ALA A 277 12.57 -16.44 -16.21
C ALA A 277 11.78 -17.12 -15.07
N SER A 278 10.70 -16.52 -14.57
CA SER A 278 9.89 -17.05 -13.47
C SER A 278 8.84 -18.05 -13.98
N PRO A 279 8.79 -19.29 -13.46
CA PRO A 279 7.65 -20.18 -13.68
C PRO A 279 6.44 -19.82 -12.81
N LEU A 280 6.59 -18.88 -11.86
CA LEU A 280 5.57 -18.43 -10.92
C LEU A 280 5.10 -17.01 -11.21
N PRO A 281 3.86 -16.63 -10.81
CA PRO A 281 3.37 -15.26 -10.92
C PRO A 281 4.27 -14.27 -10.17
N VAL A 282 4.66 -13.20 -10.88
CA VAL A 282 5.50 -12.13 -10.32
C VAL A 282 4.65 -10.98 -9.77
N ASN A 283 4.96 -10.60 -8.54
CA ASN A 283 4.50 -9.41 -7.83
C ASN A 283 5.55 -8.29 -7.91
N VAL A 284 5.11 -7.05 -8.06
CA VAL A 284 5.96 -5.84 -8.00
C VAL A 284 5.28 -4.77 -7.13
N LEU A 285 6.04 -3.74 -6.73
CA LEU A 285 5.44 -2.55 -6.13
C LEU A 285 4.80 -1.63 -7.18
N ALA A 286 3.75 -0.91 -6.78
CA ALA A 286 3.20 0.18 -7.58
C ALA A 286 4.25 1.27 -7.82
N SER A 287 4.57 1.54 -9.09
CA SER A 287 5.61 2.50 -9.50
C SER A 287 5.01 3.87 -9.84
N PRO A 288 5.73 4.98 -9.56
CA PRO A 288 5.36 6.31 -10.06
C PRO A 288 5.60 6.47 -11.58
N ARG A 289 6.29 5.53 -12.22
CA ARG A 289 6.72 5.61 -13.65
C ARG A 289 5.86 4.78 -14.60
N TYR A 290 5.20 3.72 -14.10
CA TYR A 290 4.53 2.72 -14.93
C TYR A 290 3.10 2.43 -14.47
N SER A 291 2.19 2.37 -15.44
CA SER A 291 0.79 2.00 -15.22
C SER A 291 0.60 0.48 -15.11
N ARG A 292 -0.57 0.06 -14.60
CA ARG A 292 -1.01 -1.35 -14.59
C ARG A 292 -0.90 -2.02 -15.98
N GLY A 293 -1.21 -1.28 -17.05
CA GLY A 293 -1.13 -1.78 -18.42
C GLY A 293 0.30 -2.09 -18.86
N GLN A 294 1.25 -1.21 -18.54
CA GLN A 294 2.67 -1.43 -18.90
C GLN A 294 3.30 -2.57 -18.10
N PHE A 295 2.89 -2.77 -16.84
CA PHE A 295 3.27 -3.97 -16.09
C PHE A 295 2.62 -5.24 -16.66
N ALA A 296 1.38 -5.16 -17.16
CA ALA A 296 0.72 -6.26 -17.85
C ALA A 296 1.45 -6.65 -19.16
N GLU A 297 1.91 -5.68 -19.94
CA GLU A 297 2.68 -5.89 -21.18
C GLU A 297 4.00 -6.67 -20.95
N VAL A 298 4.61 -6.55 -19.76
CA VAL A 298 5.79 -7.34 -19.36
C VAL A 298 5.45 -8.59 -18.54
N GLY A 299 4.17 -8.96 -18.43
CA GLY A 299 3.71 -10.23 -17.87
C GLY A 299 3.52 -10.28 -16.34
N VAL A 300 3.60 -9.16 -15.62
CA VAL A 300 3.36 -9.10 -14.16
C VAL A 300 1.96 -9.64 -13.81
N ALA A 301 1.85 -10.35 -12.68
CA ALA A 301 0.63 -10.99 -12.22
C ALA A 301 -0.04 -10.29 -11.01
N ARG A 302 0.73 -9.49 -10.24
CA ARG A 302 0.25 -8.73 -9.09
C ARG A 302 1.02 -7.43 -8.94
N ILE A 303 0.33 -6.35 -8.57
CA ILE A 303 0.96 -5.07 -8.20
C ILE A 303 0.50 -4.74 -6.79
N SER A 304 1.41 -4.85 -5.82
CA SER A 304 1.15 -4.49 -4.43
C SER A 304 1.43 -3.00 -4.20
N THR A 305 0.61 -2.30 -3.42
CA THR A 305 0.93 -0.90 -3.09
C THR A 305 2.02 -0.76 -2.04
N GLY A 306 2.22 -1.80 -1.21
CA GLY A 306 3.04 -1.70 0.00
C GLY A 306 2.63 -0.48 0.84
N SER A 307 3.60 0.16 1.48
CA SER A 307 3.38 1.36 2.29
C SER A 307 2.95 2.63 1.52
N LEU A 308 2.77 2.59 0.19
CA LEU A 308 2.46 3.78 -0.62
C LEU A 308 1.19 4.50 -0.15
N LEU A 309 0.11 3.76 0.10
CA LEU A 309 -1.18 4.34 0.47
C LEU A 309 -1.14 4.94 1.89
N TYR A 310 -0.48 4.28 2.83
CA TYR A 310 -0.20 4.79 4.18
C TYR A 310 0.60 6.11 4.10
N ARG A 311 1.72 6.10 3.37
CA ARG A 311 2.59 7.28 3.19
C ARG A 311 1.84 8.43 2.52
N ALA A 312 0.95 8.15 1.57
CA ALA A 312 0.10 9.17 0.94
C ALA A 312 -0.89 9.79 1.94
N ALA A 313 -1.56 8.97 2.76
CA ALA A 313 -2.52 9.43 3.76
C ALA A 313 -1.88 10.34 4.82
N ILE A 314 -0.77 9.93 5.43
CA ILE A 314 -0.06 10.75 6.43
C ILE A 314 0.52 12.04 5.81
N SER A 315 0.97 11.98 4.55
CA SER A 315 1.45 13.17 3.84
C SER A 315 0.34 14.18 3.58
N ALA A 316 -0.85 13.74 3.20
CA ALA A 316 -2.01 14.61 3.01
C ALA A 316 -2.44 15.27 4.33
N ALA A 317 -2.44 14.53 5.44
CA ALA A 317 -2.72 15.07 6.77
C ALA A 317 -1.71 16.15 7.17
N ALA A 318 -0.40 15.91 6.97
CA ALA A 318 0.66 16.88 7.27
C ALA A 318 0.56 18.14 6.39
N GLN A 319 0.26 17.99 5.09
CA GLN A 319 0.06 19.13 4.18
C GLN A 319 -1.14 19.99 4.58
N SER A 320 -2.26 19.37 4.99
CA SER A 320 -3.44 20.06 5.50
C SER A 320 -3.11 20.88 6.76
N LEU A 321 -2.37 20.29 7.70
CA LEU A 321 -1.90 20.98 8.91
C LEU A 321 -0.96 22.17 8.59
N SER A 322 -0.06 22.03 7.62
CA SER A 322 0.80 23.15 7.19
C SER A 322 -0.02 24.31 6.63
N GLY A 323 -1.03 24.01 5.79
CA GLY A 323 -1.94 25.03 5.27
C GLY A 323 -2.65 25.81 6.38
N LEU A 324 -3.18 25.13 7.39
CA LEU A 324 -3.84 25.76 8.53
C LEU A 324 -2.89 26.64 9.37
N ARG A 325 -1.60 26.28 9.47
CA ARG A 325 -0.58 27.09 10.16
C ARG A 325 -0.19 28.37 9.40
N GLU A 326 -0.47 28.41 8.11
CA GLU A 326 -0.17 29.54 7.21
C GLU A 326 -1.43 30.42 6.96
N ASP A 327 -2.41 30.36 7.86
CA ASP A 327 -3.73 31.02 7.76
C ASP A 327 -4.51 30.69 6.46
N ARG A 328 -4.19 29.56 5.80
CA ARG A 328 -4.93 29.08 4.62
C ARG A 328 -6.19 28.31 5.05
N PRO A 329 -7.34 28.46 4.35
CA PRO A 329 -8.55 27.69 4.64
C PRO A 329 -8.32 26.17 4.56
N ALA A 330 -9.05 25.42 5.39
CA ALA A 330 -9.04 23.96 5.39
C ALA A 330 -9.42 23.41 4.01
N GLN A 331 -8.59 22.53 3.45
CA GLN A 331 -8.87 21.87 2.16
C GLN A 331 -9.67 20.59 2.41
N THR A 332 -10.97 20.63 2.15
CA THR A 332 -11.90 19.50 2.42
C THR A 332 -12.35 18.75 1.17
N ALA A 333 -12.00 19.21 -0.03
CA ALA A 333 -12.53 18.69 -1.30
C ALA A 333 -12.28 17.19 -1.52
N ASN A 334 -11.15 16.67 -1.04
CA ASN A 334 -10.74 15.26 -1.14
C ASN A 334 -10.69 14.56 0.24
N VAL A 335 -11.39 15.10 1.25
CA VAL A 335 -11.41 14.56 2.61
C VAL A 335 -12.72 13.81 2.84
N LEU A 336 -12.64 12.58 3.33
CA LEU A 336 -13.83 11.78 3.67
C LEU A 336 -14.70 12.52 4.70
N THR A 337 -16.02 12.45 4.54
CA THR A 337 -16.93 13.11 5.49
C THR A 337 -16.88 12.40 6.84
N TYR A 338 -17.16 13.12 7.93
CA TYR A 338 -17.27 12.52 9.27
C TYR A 338 -18.19 11.30 9.28
N ARG A 339 -19.36 11.41 8.62
CA ARG A 339 -20.32 10.30 8.47
C ARG A 339 -19.69 9.08 7.79
N THR A 340 -18.98 9.30 6.68
CA THR A 340 -18.30 8.23 5.94
C THR A 340 -17.29 7.50 6.84
N VAL A 341 -16.48 8.23 7.59
CA VAL A 341 -15.47 7.62 8.49
C VAL A 341 -16.11 6.90 9.67
N SER A 342 -17.17 7.46 10.28
CA SER A 342 -17.91 6.77 11.35
C SER A 342 -18.48 5.43 10.90
N GLN A 343 -19.03 5.36 9.69
CA GLN A 343 -19.62 4.13 9.12
C GLN A 343 -18.59 3.03 8.82
N LEU A 344 -17.28 3.33 8.82
CA LEU A 344 -16.21 2.32 8.73
C LEU A 344 -15.93 1.66 10.10
N GLY A 345 -16.48 2.19 11.19
CA GLY A 345 -16.40 1.61 12.54
C GLY A 345 -17.63 0.79 12.94
N ASP A 346 -18.73 0.88 12.19
CA ASP A 346 -20.02 0.19 12.41
C ASP A 346 -20.06 -1.18 11.72
#